data_AF-A0A6A6N169-F1
#
_entry.id   AF-A0A6A6N169-F1
#
_cell.length_a   1.000
_cell.length_b   1.000
_cell.length_c   1.000
_cell.angle_alpha   90.00
_cell.angle_beta   90.00
_cell.angle_gamma   90.00
#
_symmetry.space_group_name_H-M   'P 1'
#
loop_
_entity.id
_entity.type
_entity.pdbx_description
1 polymer ?
#
loop_
_entity_poly.entity_id
_entity_poly.type
_entity_poly.pdbx_seq_one_letter_code
_entity_poly.pdbx_strand_id
1 'polypeptide(L)'
;MSKQTYKVCFCFRRRFKLAVAEAPEEIKALFDQYSENGLMTVDHLRRFLLEVQKQDKATIEEAQAIFDHLHELKHLNIFHRKGLNLEAFFKYLFGDANLLIDVNRGVHHDMTAPMSHYFIYTGHNSYLTGNQLSSDCSDVPIVNALQRGVRVIELDIWPNSTKDNVDVLHGRTLTTPVELIKCLRSIKEHAFSASDYPVVITLEDHLTPDLQAKVAEMITQTFGDILFSPGSECLKEFPSPEIIDETNYNINHTTKEYLEAKEIKERENDSQSGKAAPDEEAWGKEIPDLKGHIQTDDKNELDGDNNDDEDLPEGDNKSQHIVHHNINIYRYSCWET
;
A
#
# COMPACT_ATOMS: atom_id res chain seq x y z
N MET A 1 -3.75 32.96 -36.52
CA MET A 1 -4.79 31.93 -36.32
C MET A 1 -4.50 30.73 -37.21
N SER A 2 -4.14 29.57 -36.64
CA SER A 2 -3.98 28.34 -37.42
C SER A 2 -5.34 27.77 -37.82
N LYS A 3 -5.51 27.37 -39.08
CA LYS A 3 -6.75 26.79 -39.62
C LYS A 3 -6.51 25.31 -39.95
N GLN A 4 -6.64 24.44 -38.97
CA GLN A 4 -6.64 23.00 -39.23
C GLN A 4 -7.91 22.61 -40.00
N THR A 5 -7.76 21.82 -41.05
CA THR A 5 -8.86 21.46 -41.96
C THR A 5 -8.89 19.94 -42.13
N TYR A 6 -9.92 19.30 -41.58
CA TYR A 6 -10.10 17.85 -41.67
C TYR A 6 -11.16 17.53 -42.75
N LYS A 7 -10.89 16.51 -43.58
CA LYS A 7 -11.89 15.93 -44.49
C LYS A 7 -12.72 14.92 -43.71
N VAL A 8 -14.04 15.06 -43.75
CA VAL A 8 -14.98 14.07 -43.20
C VAL A 8 -15.87 13.62 -44.35
N CYS A 9 -15.58 12.42 -44.87
CA CYS A 9 -16.08 11.92 -46.16
C CYS A 9 -15.64 12.77 -47.38
N PHE A 10 -15.61 12.15 -48.57
CA PHE A 10 -14.86 12.65 -49.73
C PHE A 10 -15.24 14.05 -50.24
N CYS A 11 -16.46 14.51 -49.95
CA CYS A 11 -17.02 15.77 -50.46
C CYS A 11 -17.13 16.90 -49.42
N PHE A 12 -16.95 16.64 -48.12
CA PHE A 12 -17.18 17.64 -47.07
C PHE A 12 -15.90 18.01 -46.30
N ARG A 13 -15.53 19.30 -46.36
CA ARG A 13 -14.44 19.88 -45.56
C ARG A 13 -15.02 20.66 -44.39
N ARG A 14 -14.98 20.09 -43.18
CA ARG A 14 -15.43 20.79 -41.96
C ARG A 14 -14.27 21.63 -41.42
N ARG A 15 -14.42 22.95 -41.44
CA ARG A 15 -13.45 23.89 -40.87
C ARG A 15 -13.76 24.07 -39.39
N PHE A 16 -13.04 23.35 -38.53
CA PHE A 16 -12.98 23.71 -37.12
C PHE A 16 -12.03 24.90 -36.99
N LYS A 17 -12.56 26.04 -36.54
CA LYS A 17 -11.70 27.01 -35.86
C LYS A 17 -11.40 26.37 -34.51
N LEU A 18 -10.14 26.04 -34.24
CA LEU A 18 -9.71 26.06 -32.84
C LEU A 18 -9.97 27.49 -32.39
N ALA A 19 -10.89 27.68 -31.45
CA ALA A 19 -10.90 28.92 -30.71
C ALA A 19 -9.54 28.96 -30.01
N VAL A 20 -8.70 29.94 -30.36
CA VAL A 20 -7.65 30.34 -29.43
C VAL A 20 -8.42 30.74 -28.20
N ALA A 21 -8.21 30.04 -27.08
CA ALA A 21 -8.93 30.33 -25.84
C ALA A 21 -8.63 31.79 -25.49
N GLU A 22 -9.63 32.64 -25.68
CA GLU A 22 -9.56 34.04 -25.26
C GLU A 22 -9.74 34.05 -23.74
N ALA A 23 -8.93 34.84 -23.03
CA ALA A 23 -9.07 34.97 -21.59
C ALA A 23 -10.51 35.43 -21.26
N PRO A 24 -11.23 34.76 -20.34
CA PRO A 24 -12.54 35.23 -19.88
C PRO A 24 -12.46 36.66 -19.32
N GLU A 25 -13.56 37.40 -19.34
CA GLU A 25 -13.60 38.79 -18.85
C GLU A 25 -13.16 38.92 -17.39
N GLU A 26 -13.43 37.91 -16.55
CA GLU A 26 -12.94 37.83 -15.17
C GLU A 26 -11.41 37.78 -15.09
N ILE A 27 -10.76 37.02 -15.99
CA ILE A 27 -9.30 36.92 -16.07
C ILE A 27 -8.69 38.18 -16.70
N LYS A 28 -9.37 38.84 -17.64
CA LYS A 28 -8.97 40.16 -18.16
C LYS A 28 -8.98 41.20 -17.04
N ALA A 29 -10.10 41.32 -16.32
CA ALA A 29 -10.24 42.24 -15.19
C ALA A 29 -9.26 41.95 -14.05
N LEU A 30 -8.90 40.67 -13.83
CA LEU A 30 -7.85 40.28 -12.89
C LEU A 30 -6.46 40.69 -13.38
N PHE A 31 -6.12 40.42 -14.64
CA PHE A 31 -4.83 40.84 -15.23
C PHE A 31 -4.66 42.36 -15.21
N ASP A 32 -5.73 43.13 -15.48
CA ASP A 32 -5.70 44.60 -15.48
C ASP A 32 -5.45 45.20 -14.08
N GLN A 33 -5.78 44.49 -12.98
CA GLN A 33 -5.45 44.90 -11.61
C GLN A 33 -3.95 44.70 -11.26
N TYR A 34 -3.28 43.80 -11.97
CA TYR A 34 -1.88 43.43 -11.76
C TYR A 34 -1.05 43.67 -13.04
N SER A 35 -1.38 44.71 -13.81
CA SER A 35 -0.60 45.13 -14.96
C SER A 35 -0.68 46.64 -15.19
N GLU A 36 0.32 47.19 -15.86
CA GLU A 36 0.31 48.57 -16.33
C GLU A 36 0.48 48.59 -17.84
N ASN A 37 -0.36 49.36 -18.54
CA ASN A 37 -0.34 49.45 -20.01
C ASN A 37 -0.43 48.08 -20.73
N GLY A 38 -1.12 47.11 -20.12
CA GLY A 38 -1.27 45.74 -20.63
C GLY A 38 -0.03 44.85 -20.43
N LEU A 39 0.89 45.21 -19.52
CA LEU A 39 2.08 44.46 -19.17
C LEU A 39 2.20 44.26 -17.64
N MET A 40 2.34 43.00 -17.24
CA MET A 40 2.64 42.58 -15.87
C MET A 40 4.16 42.43 -15.72
N THR A 41 4.76 43.16 -14.78
CA THR A 41 6.17 43.05 -14.42
C THR A 41 6.38 41.91 -13.42
N VAL A 42 7.65 41.62 -13.06
CA VAL A 42 7.98 40.64 -12.02
C VAL A 42 7.40 41.04 -10.67
N ASP A 43 7.47 42.32 -10.29
CA ASP A 43 6.84 42.85 -9.08
C ASP A 43 5.31 42.69 -9.09
N HIS A 44 4.67 42.91 -10.24
CA HIS A 44 3.23 42.71 -10.38
C HIS A 44 2.83 41.24 -10.28
N LEU A 45 3.61 40.34 -10.89
CA LEU A 45 3.43 38.89 -10.77
C LEU A 45 3.59 38.47 -9.30
N ARG A 46 4.64 38.93 -8.60
CA ARG A 46 4.85 38.63 -7.18
C ARG A 46 3.68 39.10 -6.32
N ARG A 47 3.15 40.31 -6.55
CA ARG A 47 1.93 40.79 -5.89
C ARG A 47 0.74 39.86 -6.15
N PHE A 48 0.55 39.40 -7.38
CA PHE A 48 -0.49 38.43 -7.72
C PHE A 48 -0.32 37.09 -6.99
N LEU A 49 0.91 36.58 -6.85
CA LEU A 49 1.20 35.34 -6.10
C LEU A 49 0.83 35.49 -4.61
N LEU A 50 1.19 36.61 -3.99
CA LEU A 50 0.86 36.93 -2.60
C LEU A 50 -0.66 37.15 -2.40
N GLU A 51 -1.23 38.07 -3.16
CA GLU A 51 -2.58 38.58 -2.94
C GLU A 51 -3.67 37.62 -3.45
N VAL A 52 -3.43 36.89 -4.54
CA VAL A 52 -4.42 36.02 -5.21
C VAL A 52 -4.11 34.53 -5.01
N GLN A 53 -2.89 34.07 -5.31
CA GLN A 53 -2.52 32.65 -5.14
C GLN A 53 -2.28 32.25 -3.67
N LYS A 54 -2.27 33.22 -2.74
CA LYS A 54 -2.01 33.02 -1.30
C LYS A 54 -0.68 32.32 -1.01
N GLN A 55 0.31 32.57 -1.85
CA GLN A 55 1.67 32.12 -1.64
C GLN A 55 2.37 33.10 -0.71
N ASP A 56 2.06 33.05 0.60
CA ASP A 56 2.47 34.04 1.62
C ASP A 56 4.00 34.29 1.72
N LYS A 57 4.82 33.38 1.17
CA LYS A 57 6.29 33.47 1.14
C LYS A 57 6.87 33.87 -0.22
N ALA A 58 6.03 34.16 -1.24
CA ALA A 58 6.48 34.38 -2.61
C ALA A 58 7.55 35.49 -2.71
N THR A 59 8.73 35.05 -3.13
CA THR A 59 9.94 35.84 -3.32
C THR A 59 9.94 36.52 -4.68
N ILE A 60 10.89 37.44 -4.90
CA ILE A 60 11.06 38.06 -6.23
C ILE A 60 11.81 37.10 -7.18
N GLU A 61 12.64 36.23 -6.62
CA GLU A 61 13.38 35.17 -7.30
C GLU A 61 12.44 34.09 -7.88
N GLU A 62 11.43 33.63 -7.14
CA GLU A 62 10.41 32.69 -7.64
C GLU A 62 9.56 33.33 -8.74
N ALA A 63 9.14 34.59 -8.56
CA ALA A 63 8.40 35.33 -9.58
C ALA A 63 9.26 35.52 -10.85
N GLN A 64 10.56 35.77 -10.72
CA GLN A 64 11.51 35.87 -11.83
C GLN A 64 11.69 34.52 -12.53
N ALA A 65 11.81 33.42 -11.79
CA ALA A 65 11.94 32.07 -12.38
C ALA A 65 10.71 31.67 -13.21
N ILE A 66 9.50 31.95 -12.71
CA ILE A 66 8.24 31.78 -13.47
C ILE A 66 8.26 32.65 -14.74
N PHE A 67 8.69 33.91 -14.60
CA PHE A 67 8.75 34.86 -15.71
C PHE A 67 9.69 34.40 -16.82
N ASP A 68 10.90 33.94 -16.47
CA ASP A 68 11.91 33.44 -17.40
C ASP A 68 11.45 32.15 -18.10
N HIS A 69 10.86 31.20 -17.35
CA HIS A 69 10.29 29.98 -17.93
C HIS A 69 9.19 30.28 -18.98
N LEU A 70 8.30 31.25 -18.71
CA LEU A 70 7.27 31.70 -19.66
C LEU A 70 7.84 32.43 -20.89
N HIS A 71 9.08 32.93 -20.81
CA HIS A 71 9.82 33.48 -21.94
C HIS A 71 10.49 32.37 -22.77
N GLU A 72 11.09 31.36 -22.14
CA GLU A 72 11.73 30.21 -22.82
C GLU A 72 10.73 29.36 -23.62
N LEU A 73 9.51 29.18 -23.11
CA LEU A 73 8.40 28.50 -23.80
C LEU A 73 7.95 29.20 -25.12
N LYS A 74 8.57 30.32 -25.49
CA LYS A 74 8.24 31.09 -26.69
C LYS A 74 9.42 31.19 -27.65
N HIS A 75 9.39 30.35 -28.70
CA HIS A 75 10.01 30.63 -30.00
C HIS A 75 9.40 31.86 -30.73
N LEU A 76 8.83 32.81 -30.01
CA LEU A 76 8.25 34.04 -30.55
C LEU A 76 9.26 35.16 -30.34
N ASN A 77 9.61 35.85 -31.43
CA ASN A 77 10.53 36.99 -31.45
C ASN A 77 9.98 38.19 -30.64
N ILE A 78 10.01 38.12 -29.31
CA ILE A 78 9.66 39.22 -28.40
C ILE A 78 10.89 40.12 -28.25
N PHE A 79 11.22 40.82 -29.33
CA PHE A 79 12.05 42.01 -29.23
C PHE A 79 11.29 43.08 -28.42
N HIS A 80 11.86 43.48 -27.28
CA HIS A 80 11.56 44.73 -26.56
C HIS A 80 10.22 44.88 -25.78
N ARG A 81 9.71 43.85 -25.10
CA ARG A 81 8.73 44.07 -24.00
C ARG A 81 9.14 43.35 -22.72
N LYS A 82 9.51 44.13 -21.69
CA LYS A 82 9.85 43.68 -20.33
C LYS A 82 8.58 43.42 -19.50
N GLY A 83 7.75 42.45 -19.90
CA GLY A 83 6.50 42.16 -19.20
C GLY A 83 5.70 41.01 -19.81
N LEU A 84 4.99 40.27 -18.96
CA LEU A 84 3.97 39.32 -19.37
C LEU A 84 2.75 40.09 -19.89
N ASN A 85 2.26 39.73 -21.08
CA ASN A 85 0.97 40.22 -21.59
C ASN A 85 -0.17 39.27 -21.16
N LEU A 86 -1.42 39.70 -21.35
CA LEU A 86 -2.61 38.89 -21.02
C LEU A 86 -2.55 37.46 -21.57
N GLU A 87 -2.06 37.25 -22.80
CA GLU A 87 -1.93 35.91 -23.39
C GLU A 87 -0.88 35.05 -22.66
N ALA A 88 0.21 35.65 -22.19
CA ALA A 88 1.23 34.97 -21.39
C ALA A 88 0.67 34.59 -20.00
N PHE A 89 0.02 35.54 -19.33
CA PHE A 89 -0.58 35.33 -18.02
C PHE A 89 -1.71 34.28 -18.07
N PHE A 90 -2.58 34.34 -19.08
CA PHE A 90 -3.64 33.34 -19.23
C PHE A 90 -3.08 31.93 -19.50
N LYS A 91 -1.97 31.80 -20.24
CA LYS A 91 -1.27 30.51 -20.38
C LYS A 91 -0.62 30.04 -19.08
N TYR A 92 -0.04 30.96 -18.31
CA TYR A 92 0.56 30.67 -17.01
C TYR A 92 -0.46 30.03 -16.05
N LEU A 93 -1.69 30.55 -15.97
CA LEU A 93 -2.73 30.02 -15.06
C LEU A 93 -3.08 28.54 -15.27
N PHE A 94 -2.83 28.00 -16.47
CA PHE A 94 -3.05 26.59 -16.84
C PHE A 94 -1.75 25.84 -17.17
N GLY A 95 -0.59 26.46 -16.91
CA GLY A 95 0.72 25.88 -17.19
C GLY A 95 1.33 25.21 -15.97
N ASP A 96 2.36 24.40 -16.19
CA ASP A 96 3.06 23.64 -15.14
C ASP A 96 3.78 24.54 -14.12
N ALA A 97 3.91 25.85 -14.40
CA ALA A 97 4.40 26.87 -13.47
C ALA A 97 3.32 27.35 -12.46
N ASN A 98 2.07 26.91 -12.58
CA ASN A 98 0.94 27.27 -11.70
C ASN A 98 0.14 26.02 -11.28
N LEU A 99 0.83 24.95 -10.89
CA LEU A 99 0.18 23.73 -10.41
C LEU A 99 -0.59 23.99 -9.11
N LEU A 100 -1.79 23.42 -9.01
CA LEU A 100 -2.63 23.49 -7.80
C LEU A 100 -2.05 22.72 -6.60
N ILE A 101 -1.09 21.83 -6.86
CA ILE A 101 -0.43 20.98 -5.89
C ILE A 101 1.07 21.29 -5.97
N ASP A 102 1.67 21.58 -4.82
CA ASP A 102 3.12 21.67 -4.70
C ASP A 102 3.74 20.27 -4.80
N VAL A 103 4.19 19.93 -6.01
CA VAL A 103 4.85 18.66 -6.33
C VAL A 103 6.22 18.52 -5.67
N ASN A 104 6.83 19.61 -5.20
CA ASN A 104 8.15 19.63 -4.57
C ASN A 104 8.06 19.55 -3.03
N ARG A 105 6.86 19.61 -2.45
CA ARG A 105 6.63 19.64 -0.99
C ARG A 105 7.21 18.42 -0.26
N GLY A 106 7.31 17.28 -0.95
CA GLY A 106 7.80 16.02 -0.40
C GLY A 106 7.03 15.56 0.84
N VAL A 107 7.71 14.75 1.66
CA VAL A 107 7.22 14.34 2.98
C VAL A 107 7.28 15.54 3.93
N HIS A 108 6.15 15.87 4.55
CA HIS A 108 6.00 17.08 5.38
C HIS A 108 5.10 16.86 6.61
N HIS A 109 4.64 15.63 6.83
CA HIS A 109 3.99 15.23 8.07
C HIS A 109 5.04 14.69 9.04
N ASP A 110 4.72 14.67 10.33
CA ASP A 110 5.50 13.92 11.32
C ASP A 110 5.42 12.42 11.00
N MET A 111 6.56 11.77 10.82
CA MET A 111 6.68 10.33 10.51
C MET A 111 7.21 9.50 11.69
N THR A 112 7.33 10.13 12.88
CA THR A 112 7.82 9.51 14.12
C THR A 112 6.72 8.90 14.99
N ALA A 113 5.44 9.14 14.69
CA ALA A 113 4.32 8.58 15.45
C ALA A 113 4.10 7.08 15.14
N PRO A 114 3.36 6.34 15.98
CA PRO A 114 3.04 4.92 15.72
C PRO A 114 2.30 4.71 14.39
N MET A 115 2.57 3.60 13.69
CA MET A 115 1.95 3.25 12.40
C MET A 115 0.41 3.36 12.40
N SER A 116 -0.24 3.10 13.53
CA SER A 116 -1.70 3.21 13.72
C SER A 116 -2.27 4.64 13.59
N HIS A 117 -1.42 5.67 13.52
CA HIS A 117 -1.85 7.07 13.34
C HIS A 117 -1.96 7.50 11.87
N TYR A 118 -1.57 6.65 10.92
CA TYR A 118 -1.49 7.00 9.50
C TYR A 118 -2.57 6.29 8.67
N PHE A 119 -3.09 6.99 7.66
CA PHE A 119 -3.77 6.32 6.55
C PHE A 119 -2.71 5.69 5.64
N ILE A 120 -2.77 4.36 5.50
CA ILE A 120 -1.82 3.60 4.68
C ILE A 120 -2.48 3.30 3.33
N TYR A 121 -1.77 3.52 2.21
CA TYR A 121 -2.32 3.17 0.90
C TYR A 121 -2.26 1.65 0.70
N THR A 122 -3.41 0.98 0.69
CA THR A 122 -3.54 -0.48 0.60
C THR A 122 -3.94 -0.97 -0.81
N GLY A 123 -3.59 -2.22 -1.13
CA GLY A 123 -4.06 -2.94 -2.30
C GLY A 123 -4.70 -4.27 -1.91
N HIS A 124 -5.96 -4.48 -2.31
CA HIS A 124 -6.72 -5.71 -2.05
C HIS A 124 -6.63 -6.68 -3.23
N ASN A 125 -6.43 -7.98 -2.95
CA ASN A 125 -6.14 -9.04 -3.93
C ASN A 125 -5.12 -8.57 -4.98
N SER A 126 -3.98 -8.07 -4.50
CA SER A 126 -2.97 -7.32 -5.28
C SER A 126 -2.31 -8.12 -6.42
N TYR A 127 -2.56 -9.42 -6.47
CA TYR A 127 -2.07 -10.36 -7.48
C TYR A 127 -3.02 -10.51 -8.69
N LEU A 128 -4.27 -10.03 -8.65
CA LEU A 128 -5.24 -10.22 -9.74
C LEU A 128 -4.97 -9.29 -10.93
N THR A 129 -4.97 -9.85 -12.15
CA THR A 129 -4.84 -9.06 -13.39
C THR A 129 -6.14 -8.42 -13.86
N GLY A 130 -7.28 -8.78 -13.27
CA GLY A 130 -8.58 -8.25 -13.66
C GLY A 130 -9.70 -8.52 -12.65
N ASN A 131 -10.63 -9.41 -13.02
CA ASN A 131 -11.83 -9.69 -12.22
C ASN A 131 -11.61 -10.78 -11.15
N GLN A 132 -12.40 -10.72 -10.08
CA GLN A 132 -12.32 -11.60 -8.91
C GLN A 132 -12.68 -13.08 -9.18
N LEU A 133 -13.25 -13.45 -10.33
CA LEU A 133 -13.80 -14.79 -10.56
C LEU A 133 -13.02 -15.64 -11.56
N SER A 134 -12.34 -15.02 -12.53
CA SER A 134 -11.76 -15.74 -13.69
C SER A 134 -10.59 -15.04 -14.38
N SER A 135 -10.00 -14.01 -13.79
CA SER A 135 -8.77 -13.40 -14.34
C SER A 135 -7.52 -14.17 -13.92
N ASP A 136 -6.42 -13.96 -14.64
CA ASP A 136 -5.14 -14.57 -14.28
C ASP A 136 -4.54 -13.88 -13.04
N CYS A 137 -3.78 -14.61 -12.23
CA CYS A 137 -2.95 -14.04 -11.18
C CYS A 137 -1.55 -13.74 -11.73
N SER A 138 -0.92 -12.68 -11.23
CA SER A 138 0.41 -12.26 -11.65
C SER A 138 1.07 -11.39 -10.57
N ASP A 139 2.39 -11.30 -10.64
CA ASP A 139 3.20 -10.31 -9.95
C ASP A 139 3.13 -8.91 -10.60
N VAL A 140 2.74 -8.79 -11.87
CA VAL A 140 2.69 -7.50 -12.59
C VAL A 140 1.76 -6.46 -11.92
N PRO A 141 0.53 -6.81 -11.47
CA PRO A 141 -0.31 -5.87 -10.72
C PRO A 141 0.32 -5.43 -9.38
N ILE A 142 1.07 -6.30 -8.71
CA ILE A 142 1.83 -5.97 -7.49
C ILE A 142 2.91 -4.93 -7.80
N VAL A 143 3.71 -5.14 -8.86
CA VAL A 143 4.72 -4.17 -9.30
C VAL A 143 4.08 -2.81 -9.60
N ASN A 144 2.98 -2.80 -10.35
CA ASN A 144 2.24 -1.57 -10.65
C ASN A 144 1.66 -0.90 -9.40
N ALA A 145 1.25 -1.66 -8.38
CA ALA A 145 0.78 -1.12 -7.11
C ALA A 145 1.91 -0.45 -6.33
N LEU A 146 3.07 -1.11 -6.20
CA LEU A 146 4.24 -0.58 -5.51
C LEU A 146 4.80 0.68 -6.19
N GLN A 147 4.89 0.70 -7.53
CA GLN A 147 5.28 1.88 -8.31
C GLN A 147 4.31 3.07 -8.18
N ARG A 148 3.05 2.80 -7.79
CA ARG A 148 2.03 3.82 -7.49
C ARG A 148 1.98 4.22 -6.01
N GLY A 149 2.92 3.74 -5.20
CA GLY A 149 3.04 4.06 -3.78
C GLY A 149 2.16 3.24 -2.84
N VAL A 150 1.54 2.14 -3.29
CA VAL A 150 0.85 1.21 -2.37
C VAL A 150 1.87 0.65 -1.36
N ARG A 151 1.48 0.59 -0.08
CA ARG A 151 2.29 0.14 1.06
C ARG A 151 1.76 -1.13 1.75
N VAL A 152 0.55 -1.60 1.41
CA VAL A 152 0.07 -2.93 1.85
C VAL A 152 -0.25 -3.79 0.64
N ILE A 153 0.38 -4.96 0.55
CA ILE A 153 0.21 -5.94 -0.53
C ILE A 153 -0.38 -7.23 0.04
N GLU A 154 -1.54 -7.61 -0.48
CA GLU A 154 -2.25 -8.84 -0.11
C GLU A 154 -1.92 -10.01 -1.03
N LEU A 155 -1.69 -11.19 -0.45
CA LEU A 155 -1.43 -12.46 -1.12
C LEU A 155 -2.23 -13.60 -0.48
N ASP A 156 -3.09 -14.25 -1.25
CA ASP A 156 -3.88 -15.40 -0.80
C ASP A 156 -3.11 -16.68 -1.10
N ILE A 157 -2.57 -17.33 -0.07
CA ILE A 157 -1.61 -18.42 -0.24
C ILE A 157 -2.27 -19.80 -0.09
N TRP A 158 -2.12 -20.62 -1.15
CA TRP A 158 -2.75 -21.94 -1.25
C TRP A 158 -1.72 -23.01 -1.64
N PRO A 159 -1.93 -24.29 -1.28
CA PRO A 159 -1.12 -25.38 -1.80
C PRO A 159 -1.27 -25.48 -3.32
N ASN A 160 -0.16 -25.65 -4.03
CA ASN A 160 -0.17 -25.94 -5.46
C ASN A 160 -0.84 -27.30 -5.76
N SER A 161 -1.06 -27.61 -7.04
CA SER A 161 -1.76 -28.83 -7.45
C SER A 161 -1.10 -30.14 -6.99
N THR A 162 0.22 -30.15 -6.80
CA THR A 162 1.01 -31.28 -6.29
C THR A 162 1.17 -31.28 -4.76
N LYS A 163 0.69 -30.25 -4.06
CA LYS A 163 0.75 -30.04 -2.60
C LYS A 163 2.18 -30.01 -2.02
N ASP A 164 3.17 -29.69 -2.84
CA ASP A 164 4.59 -29.61 -2.48
C ASP A 164 5.15 -28.18 -2.55
N ASN A 165 4.39 -27.22 -3.08
CA ASN A 165 4.74 -25.81 -3.16
C ASN A 165 3.51 -24.91 -2.92
N VAL A 166 3.70 -23.59 -3.00
CA VAL A 166 2.68 -22.58 -2.69
C VAL A 166 2.45 -21.64 -3.86
N ASP A 167 1.18 -21.50 -4.23
CA ASP A 167 0.67 -20.60 -5.24
C ASP A 167 -0.15 -19.47 -4.59
N VAL A 168 -0.29 -18.36 -5.32
CA VAL A 168 -1.16 -17.23 -4.99
C VAL A 168 -2.34 -17.20 -5.96
N LEU A 169 -3.56 -17.28 -5.43
CA LEU A 169 -4.81 -17.20 -6.19
C LEU A 169 -6.02 -16.89 -5.32
N HIS A 170 -7.09 -16.35 -5.93
CA HIS A 170 -8.34 -16.12 -5.22
C HIS A 170 -9.09 -17.45 -5.03
N GLY A 171 -9.18 -17.89 -3.78
CA GLY A 171 -9.71 -19.20 -3.40
C GLY A 171 -11.12 -19.48 -3.90
N ARG A 172 -11.40 -20.73 -4.28
CA ARG A 172 -12.73 -21.20 -4.74
C ARG A 172 -13.25 -20.51 -6.02
N THR A 173 -12.37 -19.90 -6.81
CA THR A 173 -12.71 -19.27 -8.11
C THR A 173 -12.02 -19.96 -9.29
N LEU A 174 -12.12 -19.38 -10.49
CA LEU A 174 -11.48 -19.84 -11.72
C LEU A 174 -10.23 -19.01 -12.08
N THR A 175 -9.68 -18.24 -11.14
CA THR A 175 -8.44 -17.46 -11.39
C THR A 175 -7.25 -18.39 -11.56
N THR A 176 -6.39 -18.15 -12.56
CA THR A 176 -5.19 -18.98 -12.77
C THR A 176 -4.08 -18.57 -11.79
N PRO A 177 -3.39 -19.52 -11.13
CA PRO A 177 -2.43 -19.21 -10.07
C PRO A 177 -1.10 -18.61 -10.54
N VAL A 178 -0.40 -17.95 -9.62
CA VAL A 178 1.02 -17.54 -9.78
C VAL A 178 1.86 -18.05 -8.60
N GLU A 179 3.07 -18.56 -8.86
CA GLU A 179 3.95 -19.05 -7.79
C GLU A 179 4.28 -17.96 -6.76
N LEU A 180 4.13 -18.26 -5.46
CA LEU A 180 4.38 -17.28 -4.38
C LEU A 180 5.78 -16.67 -4.45
N ILE A 181 6.80 -17.47 -4.74
CA ILE A 181 8.19 -16.99 -4.84
C ILE A 181 8.38 -15.91 -5.92
N LYS A 182 7.53 -15.89 -6.95
CA LYS A 182 7.53 -14.84 -7.98
C LYS A 182 7.03 -13.52 -7.39
N CYS A 183 5.88 -13.56 -6.70
CA CYS A 183 5.33 -12.40 -5.99
C CYS A 183 6.31 -11.84 -4.96
N LEU A 184 6.92 -12.68 -4.11
CA LEU A 184 7.87 -12.23 -3.08
C LEU A 184 9.11 -11.54 -3.69
N ARG A 185 9.65 -12.06 -4.80
CA ARG A 185 10.78 -11.44 -5.51
C ARG A 185 10.41 -10.07 -6.10
N SER A 186 9.26 -9.98 -6.77
CA SER A 186 8.78 -8.73 -7.35
C SER A 186 8.42 -7.69 -6.27
N ILE A 187 7.97 -8.13 -5.09
CA ILE A 187 7.82 -7.24 -3.92
C ILE A 187 9.20 -6.74 -3.47
N LYS A 188 10.20 -7.62 -3.28
CA LYS A 188 11.55 -7.20 -2.87
C LYS A 188 12.18 -6.18 -3.83
N GLU A 189 12.05 -6.39 -5.14
CA GLU A 189 12.63 -5.52 -6.16
C GLU A 189 11.98 -4.13 -6.20
N HIS A 190 10.68 -4.04 -5.89
CA HIS A 190 9.91 -2.81 -6.08
C HIS A 190 9.37 -2.15 -4.79
N ALA A 191 9.55 -2.77 -3.62
CA ALA A 191 9.04 -2.29 -2.33
C ALA A 191 9.30 -0.80 -2.11
N PHE A 192 10.54 -0.36 -2.34
CA PHE A 192 10.99 1.01 -2.10
C PHE A 192 11.05 1.89 -3.35
N SER A 193 10.47 1.44 -4.47
CA SER A 193 10.60 2.13 -5.78
C SER A 193 9.91 3.50 -5.88
N ALA A 194 8.92 3.76 -5.02
CA ALA A 194 8.13 5.01 -5.00
C ALA A 194 8.10 5.70 -3.62
N SER A 195 8.68 5.07 -2.60
CA SER A 195 8.65 5.52 -1.21
C SER A 195 9.57 4.65 -0.36
N ASP A 196 10.39 5.27 0.49
CA ASP A 196 11.29 4.58 1.41
C ASP A 196 10.53 3.98 2.62
N TYR A 197 9.25 4.34 2.80
CA TYR A 197 8.44 3.88 3.94
C TYR A 197 8.04 2.39 3.85
N PRO A 198 7.82 1.73 5.02
CA PRO A 198 7.60 0.28 5.11
C PRO A 198 6.53 -0.27 4.18
N VAL A 199 6.76 -1.49 3.68
CA VAL A 199 5.73 -2.30 3.01
C VAL A 199 5.27 -3.40 3.95
N VAL A 200 3.95 -3.51 4.15
CA VAL A 200 3.30 -4.61 4.85
C VAL A 200 2.83 -5.64 3.82
N ILE A 201 3.09 -6.91 4.07
CA ILE A 201 2.55 -8.03 3.28
C ILE A 201 1.50 -8.72 4.15
N THR A 202 0.24 -8.72 3.70
CA THR A 202 -0.82 -9.53 4.32
C THR A 202 -0.92 -10.87 3.60
N LEU A 203 -0.99 -11.95 4.37
CA LEU A 203 -1.06 -13.32 3.87
C LEU A 203 -2.39 -13.93 4.30
N GLU A 204 -3.28 -14.25 3.36
CA GLU A 204 -4.46 -15.06 3.66
C GLU A 204 -4.07 -16.54 3.57
N ASP A 205 -3.85 -17.15 4.72
CA ASP A 205 -3.23 -18.47 4.84
C ASP A 205 -4.24 -19.64 4.79
N HIS A 206 -4.11 -20.49 3.76
CA HIS A 206 -4.86 -21.73 3.57
C HIS A 206 -3.95 -22.98 3.52
N LEU A 207 -2.76 -22.90 4.13
CA LEU A 207 -1.71 -23.92 4.03
C LEU A 207 -1.73 -24.94 5.18
N THR A 208 -1.08 -26.09 4.93
CA THR A 208 -0.70 -27.05 5.98
C THR A 208 0.54 -26.56 6.75
N PRO A 209 0.78 -27.03 7.99
CA PRO A 209 1.95 -26.61 8.78
C PRO A 209 3.31 -26.77 8.07
N ASP A 210 3.49 -27.84 7.28
CA ASP A 210 4.73 -28.04 6.50
C ASP A 210 4.91 -26.97 5.41
N LEU A 211 3.81 -26.57 4.75
CA LEU A 211 3.82 -25.51 3.75
C LEU A 211 3.94 -24.12 4.40
N GLN A 212 3.37 -23.90 5.59
CA GLN A 212 3.60 -22.69 6.39
C GLN A 212 5.09 -22.54 6.76
N ALA A 213 5.73 -23.62 7.22
CA ALA A 213 7.17 -23.63 7.49
C ALA A 213 8.00 -23.31 6.22
N LYS A 214 7.61 -23.89 5.07
CA LYS A 214 8.23 -23.57 3.77
C LYS A 214 8.02 -22.11 3.35
N VAL A 215 6.85 -21.51 3.63
CA VAL A 215 6.60 -20.07 3.37
C VAL A 215 7.44 -19.19 4.28
N ALA A 216 7.55 -19.52 5.57
CA ALA A 216 8.43 -18.83 6.51
C ALA A 216 9.89 -18.85 6.04
N GLU A 217 10.37 -20.00 5.55
CA GLU A 217 11.69 -20.13 4.93
C GLU A 217 11.82 -19.27 3.67
N MET A 218 10.86 -19.33 2.74
CA MET A 218 10.88 -18.55 1.50
C MET A 218 10.87 -17.04 1.74
N ILE A 219 10.09 -16.55 2.71
CA ILE A 219 10.03 -15.14 3.13
C ILE A 219 11.37 -14.73 3.73
N THR A 220 11.90 -15.51 4.67
CA THR A 220 13.20 -15.23 5.33
C THR A 220 14.35 -15.20 4.33
N GLN A 221 14.42 -16.17 3.41
CA GLN A 221 15.45 -16.23 2.36
C GLN A 221 15.29 -15.14 1.30
N THR A 222 14.05 -14.78 0.95
CA THR A 222 13.81 -13.75 -0.07
C THR A 222 14.19 -12.39 0.47
N PHE A 223 13.63 -11.98 1.62
CA PHE A 223 13.82 -10.64 2.15
C PHE A 223 15.18 -10.50 2.86
N GLY A 224 15.58 -11.45 3.70
CA GLY A 224 16.81 -11.34 4.49
C GLY A 224 16.75 -10.16 5.45
N ASP A 225 17.79 -9.33 5.46
CA ASP A 225 17.97 -8.25 6.45
C ASP A 225 16.90 -7.14 6.38
N ILE A 226 16.19 -7.00 5.25
CA ILE A 226 15.05 -6.06 5.12
C ILE A 226 13.74 -6.60 5.72
N LEU A 227 13.71 -7.84 6.22
CA LEU A 227 12.54 -8.38 6.90
C LEU A 227 12.46 -7.84 8.33
N PHE A 228 11.37 -7.13 8.64
CA PHE A 228 11.07 -6.80 10.03
C PHE A 228 10.66 -8.06 10.80
N SER A 229 11.40 -8.38 11.86
CA SER A 229 11.06 -9.45 12.80
C SER A 229 10.96 -8.85 14.20
N PRO A 230 9.76 -8.80 14.82
CA PRO A 230 9.64 -8.31 16.18
C PRO A 230 10.38 -9.24 17.14
N GLY A 231 11.06 -8.67 18.14
CA GLY A 231 11.72 -9.43 19.19
C GLY A 231 10.73 -10.21 20.06
N SER A 232 11.23 -10.98 21.02
CA SER A 232 10.38 -11.72 21.96
C SER A 232 9.59 -10.85 22.96
N GLU A 233 9.75 -9.53 22.91
CA GLU A 233 9.03 -8.58 23.75
C GLU A 233 7.77 -8.06 23.07
N CYS A 234 6.64 -8.05 23.79
CA CYS A 234 5.39 -7.50 23.30
C CYS A 234 5.47 -5.95 23.24
N LEU A 235 5.43 -5.40 22.03
CA LEU A 235 5.40 -3.95 21.82
C LEU A 235 4.08 -3.36 22.33
N LYS A 236 4.16 -2.26 23.09
CA LYS A 236 2.98 -1.54 23.59
C LYS A 236 2.29 -0.69 22.51
N GLU A 237 3.05 -0.27 21.50
CA GLU A 237 2.63 0.57 20.39
C GLU A 237 3.30 0.04 19.10
N PHE A 238 2.71 0.33 17.94
CA PHE A 238 3.34 0.01 16.66
C PHE A 238 4.60 0.86 16.43
N PRO A 239 5.64 0.32 15.74
CA PRO A 239 6.77 1.14 15.32
C PRO A 239 6.30 2.28 14.40
N SER A 240 7.09 3.35 14.33
CA SER A 240 6.82 4.45 13.42
C SER A 240 7.26 4.14 11.99
N PRO A 241 6.69 4.79 10.96
CA PRO A 241 7.16 4.67 9.58
C PRO A 241 8.64 5.02 9.41
N GLU A 242 9.19 5.94 10.20
CA GLU A 242 10.57 6.41 10.12
C GLU A 242 11.60 5.40 10.70
N ILE A 243 11.18 4.43 11.53
CA ILE A 243 12.07 3.39 12.07
C ILE A 243 12.20 2.21 11.08
N ILE A 244 12.72 2.50 9.88
CA ILE A 244 13.52 1.55 9.08
C ILE A 244 14.72 2.31 8.51
N ASP A 245 15.68 2.60 9.38
CA ASP A 245 17.05 2.97 8.98
C ASP A 245 17.97 1.78 9.33
N GLU A 246 18.86 1.38 8.41
CA GLU A 246 19.52 0.06 8.32
C GLU A 246 20.55 -0.24 9.44
N THR A 247 20.48 0.46 10.58
CA THR A 247 21.53 0.46 11.61
C THR A 247 21.05 0.19 13.05
N ASN A 248 19.74 0.10 13.32
CA ASN A 248 19.20 -0.02 14.69
C ASN A 248 18.83 -1.43 15.18
N TYR A 249 19.27 -2.50 14.50
CA TYR A 249 19.19 -3.89 15.00
C TYR A 249 20.24 -4.24 16.09
N ASN A 250 20.60 -3.28 16.93
CA ASN A 250 21.52 -3.47 18.08
C ASN A 250 20.91 -2.97 19.40
N ILE A 251 19.64 -3.32 19.67
CA ILE A 251 19.10 -3.25 21.03
C ILE A 251 19.64 -4.46 21.80
N ASN A 252 20.80 -4.24 22.42
CA ASN A 252 21.45 -5.03 23.47
C ASN A 252 21.17 -6.54 23.53
N HIS A 253 22.17 -7.32 23.13
CA HIS A 253 22.40 -8.67 23.64
C HIS A 253 22.73 -8.63 25.14
N THR A 254 21.73 -8.43 26.01
CA THR A 254 21.84 -8.66 27.46
C THR A 254 21.82 -10.17 27.75
N THR A 255 22.90 -10.84 27.32
CA THR A 255 23.15 -12.26 27.58
C THR A 255 23.56 -12.46 29.04
N LYS A 256 22.61 -12.30 29.97
CA LYS A 256 22.71 -12.67 31.40
C LYS A 256 21.34 -12.52 32.09
N GLU A 257 20.62 -13.64 32.21
CA GLU A 257 19.76 -13.99 33.37
C GLU A 257 19.09 -15.37 33.20
N TYR A 258 18.98 -15.91 31.97
CA TYR A 258 18.35 -17.23 31.74
C TYR A 258 19.15 -18.45 32.23
N LEU A 259 20.36 -18.28 32.78
CA LEU A 259 21.13 -19.37 33.40
C LEU A 259 20.78 -19.58 34.89
N GLU A 260 20.34 -18.54 35.60
CA GLU A 260 20.02 -18.64 37.04
C GLU A 260 18.60 -19.20 37.27
N ALA A 261 17.67 -18.92 36.36
CA ALA A 261 16.31 -19.50 36.39
C ALA A 261 16.29 -21.04 36.18
N LYS A 262 17.35 -21.62 35.60
CA LYS A 262 17.43 -23.06 35.35
C LYS A 262 17.97 -23.85 36.56
N GLU A 263 18.94 -23.30 37.29
CA GLU A 263 19.47 -23.94 38.51
C GLU A 263 18.47 -23.95 39.68
N ILE A 264 17.49 -23.05 39.71
CA ILE A 264 16.46 -23.02 40.77
C ILE A 264 15.37 -24.07 40.50
N LYS A 265 14.87 -24.16 39.25
CA LYS A 265 13.81 -25.13 38.89
C LYS A 265 14.25 -26.61 38.96
N GLU A 266 15.54 -26.89 38.79
CA GLU A 266 16.07 -28.24 38.97
C GLU A 266 16.20 -28.66 40.46
N ARG A 267 16.04 -27.73 41.43
CA ARG A 267 16.08 -28.04 42.88
C ARG A 267 14.71 -28.11 43.55
N GLU A 268 13.66 -27.53 42.97
CA GLU A 268 12.31 -27.53 43.56
C GLU A 268 11.45 -28.75 43.14
N ASN A 269 11.78 -29.40 42.02
CA ASN A 269 11.02 -30.54 41.49
C ASN A 269 11.17 -31.86 42.27
N ASP A 270 12.00 -31.91 43.33
CA ASP A 270 12.18 -33.11 44.17
C ASP A 270 11.26 -33.11 45.42
N SER A 271 10.28 -32.19 45.49
CA SER A 271 9.34 -32.14 46.61
C SER A 271 7.93 -31.66 46.26
N GLN A 272 6.96 -32.56 46.54
CA GLN A 272 5.51 -32.34 46.77
C GLN A 272 4.52 -32.36 45.60
N SER A 273 3.94 -33.56 45.45
CA SER A 273 2.57 -33.86 44.99
C SER A 273 1.48 -32.92 45.57
N GLY A 274 0.55 -32.48 44.72
CA GLY A 274 -0.72 -31.84 45.10
C GLY A 274 -1.66 -31.59 43.91
N LYS A 275 -2.95 -31.91 44.04
CA LYS A 275 -3.99 -31.67 43.01
C LYS A 275 -4.72 -30.34 43.23
N ALA A 276 -5.06 -29.64 42.15
CA ALA A 276 -6.14 -28.65 42.10
C ALA A 276 -6.80 -28.62 40.69
N ALA A 277 -8.01 -28.07 40.60
CA ALA A 277 -8.89 -28.09 39.42
C ALA A 277 -8.75 -26.82 38.53
N PRO A 278 -9.33 -26.76 37.31
CA PRO A 278 -9.15 -25.63 36.40
C PRO A 278 -10.14 -24.48 36.69
N ASP A 279 -9.66 -23.24 36.59
CA ASP A 279 -10.49 -22.04 36.51
C ASP A 279 -10.84 -21.73 35.05
N GLU A 280 -12.12 -21.44 34.78
CA GLU A 280 -12.58 -20.74 33.59
C GLU A 280 -12.91 -19.28 33.94
N GLU A 281 -12.61 -18.36 33.02
CA GLU A 281 -13.47 -17.26 32.52
C GLU A 281 -12.64 -16.06 32.05
N ALA A 282 -12.57 -15.86 30.73
CA ALA A 282 -12.20 -14.59 30.10
C ALA A 282 -12.78 -14.44 28.68
N TRP A 283 -14.04 -14.84 28.46
CA TRP A 283 -14.76 -14.52 27.23
C TRP A 283 -16.14 -13.92 27.54
N GLY A 284 -16.46 -12.82 26.85
CA GLY A 284 -17.73 -12.10 27.03
C GLY A 284 -18.91 -12.84 26.40
N LYS A 285 -20.10 -12.69 26.99
CA LYS A 285 -21.31 -13.43 26.61
C LYS A 285 -21.79 -13.09 25.20
N GLU A 286 -22.07 -14.12 24.42
CA GLU A 286 -22.79 -14.02 23.15
C GLU A 286 -24.27 -13.62 23.35
N ILE A 287 -24.85 -12.99 22.34
CA ILE A 287 -26.26 -12.55 22.33
C ILE A 287 -27.13 -13.67 21.72
N PRO A 288 -28.32 -14.00 22.27
CA PRO A 288 -29.10 -15.15 21.78
C PRO A 288 -29.77 -14.92 20.42
N ASP A 289 -29.70 -15.94 19.56
CA ASP A 289 -30.44 -15.99 18.29
C ASP A 289 -31.96 -15.93 18.46
N LEU A 290 -32.60 -15.07 17.66
CA LEU A 290 -34.05 -14.92 17.63
C LEU A 290 -34.68 -15.87 16.60
N LYS A 291 -35.31 -16.96 17.07
CA LYS A 291 -36.11 -17.85 16.23
C LYS A 291 -37.30 -17.13 15.57
N GLY A 292 -37.40 -17.23 14.25
CA GLY A 292 -38.60 -16.89 13.46
C GLY A 292 -39.03 -18.06 12.57
N HIS A 293 -40.20 -18.65 12.83
CA HIS A 293 -40.76 -19.76 12.05
C HIS A 293 -41.32 -19.32 10.68
N ILE A 294 -41.06 -20.11 9.63
CA ILE A 294 -42.06 -20.50 8.61
C ILE A 294 -41.89 -22.01 8.31
N GLN A 295 -42.99 -22.68 7.96
CA GLN A 295 -43.16 -24.14 7.87
C GLN A 295 -42.93 -24.72 6.45
N THR A 296 -42.47 -25.98 6.39
CA THR A 296 -42.90 -27.18 5.61
C THR A 296 -43.41 -27.05 4.14
N ASP A 297 -43.46 -28.07 3.26
CA ASP A 297 -43.20 -29.53 3.25
C ASP A 297 -42.43 -29.88 1.91
N ASP A 298 -41.96 -31.08 1.55
CA ASP A 298 -42.05 -32.45 2.10
C ASP A 298 -40.79 -33.30 1.71
N LYS A 299 -40.83 -34.61 1.97
CA LYS A 299 -39.79 -35.67 1.85
C LYS A 299 -39.19 -35.96 0.45
N ASN A 300 -37.98 -36.52 0.44
CA ASN A 300 -37.78 -37.96 0.15
C ASN A 300 -36.40 -38.48 0.61
N GLU A 301 -36.41 -39.72 1.11
CA GLU A 301 -35.28 -40.46 1.69
C GLU A 301 -34.44 -41.19 0.62
N LEU A 302 -33.22 -41.60 0.96
CA LEU A 302 -32.76 -43.00 0.85
C LEU A 302 -31.39 -43.21 1.55
N ASP A 303 -31.24 -44.40 2.14
CA ASP A 303 -30.17 -44.77 3.09
C ASP A 303 -28.82 -45.17 2.44
N GLY A 304 -27.78 -45.32 3.28
CA GLY A 304 -26.47 -45.83 2.86
C GLY A 304 -25.45 -45.95 4.01
N ASP A 305 -25.75 -46.80 5.00
CA ASP A 305 -24.89 -47.12 6.15
C ASP A 305 -23.63 -47.93 5.75
N ASN A 306 -22.53 -47.75 6.50
CA ASN A 306 -21.57 -48.80 6.90
C ASN A 306 -20.38 -48.20 7.67
N ASN A 307 -20.17 -48.71 8.88
CA ASN A 307 -18.93 -48.58 9.65
C ASN A 307 -17.87 -49.56 9.11
N ASP A 308 -16.60 -49.36 9.52
CA ASP A 308 -15.78 -50.45 10.09
C ASP A 308 -14.54 -49.83 10.79
N ASP A 309 -14.28 -50.25 12.02
CA ASP A 309 -13.10 -49.90 12.83
C ASP A 309 -11.94 -50.88 12.51
N GLU A 310 -10.69 -50.40 12.43
CA GLU A 310 -9.51 -51.24 12.72
C GLU A 310 -8.42 -50.45 13.48
N ASP A 311 -7.80 -51.15 14.45
CA ASP A 311 -6.89 -50.61 15.46
C ASP A 311 -5.44 -50.35 14.99
N LEU A 312 -4.73 -49.53 15.78
CA LEU A 312 -3.31 -49.19 15.64
C LEU A 312 -2.35 -50.39 15.88
N PRO A 313 -1.07 -50.23 15.51
CA PRO A 313 -0.06 -50.29 16.57
C PRO A 313 0.95 -49.14 16.58
N GLU A 314 1.52 -48.90 17.75
CA GLU A 314 2.45 -47.82 18.09
C GLU A 314 3.83 -47.95 17.41
N GLY A 315 4.49 -46.81 17.16
CA GLY A 315 5.86 -46.74 16.63
C GLY A 315 6.65 -45.54 17.18
N ASP A 316 7.79 -45.83 17.80
CA ASP A 316 8.63 -44.93 18.62
C ASP A 316 8.82 -43.50 18.12
N ASN A 317 8.51 -42.54 19.00
CA ASN A 317 8.71 -41.11 18.79
C ASN A 317 10.12 -40.68 19.26
N LYS A 318 11.03 -40.35 18.35
CA LYS A 318 12.31 -39.68 18.67
C LYS A 318 12.21 -38.17 18.44
N SER A 319 11.83 -37.44 19.49
CA SER A 319 11.82 -35.98 19.48
C SER A 319 13.22 -35.42 19.19
N GLN A 320 13.38 -34.77 18.04
CA GLN A 320 14.42 -33.76 17.82
C GLN A 320 13.79 -32.39 17.98
N HIS A 321 14.18 -31.64 19.01
CA HIS A 321 13.72 -30.28 19.23
C HIS A 321 14.25 -29.35 18.14
N ILE A 322 13.37 -28.96 17.21
CA ILE A 322 13.61 -27.83 16.31
C ILE A 322 13.01 -26.58 16.96
N VAL A 323 13.80 -25.52 17.05
CA VAL A 323 13.40 -24.26 17.69
C VAL A 323 12.57 -23.43 16.69
N HIS A 324 11.26 -23.49 16.83
CA HIS A 324 10.33 -22.67 16.06
C HIS A 324 10.60 -21.18 16.28
N HIS A 325 11.03 -20.49 15.23
CA HIS A 325 11.00 -19.03 15.18
C HIS A 325 9.61 -18.64 14.67
N ASN A 326 8.74 -18.20 15.58
CA ASN A 326 7.39 -17.76 15.22
C ASN A 326 7.48 -16.43 14.46
N ILE A 327 7.43 -16.48 13.12
CA ILE A 327 7.13 -15.32 12.31
C ILE A 327 5.66 -14.98 12.55
N ASN A 328 5.41 -13.95 13.35
CA ASN A 328 4.05 -13.44 13.60
C ASN A 328 3.53 -12.74 12.34
N ILE A 329 2.91 -13.53 11.45
CA ILE A 329 2.13 -13.03 10.33
C ILE A 329 0.87 -12.39 10.92
N TYR A 330 0.82 -11.06 10.95
CA TYR A 330 -0.34 -10.32 11.45
C TYR A 330 -1.51 -10.45 10.49
N ARG A 331 -2.42 -11.38 10.79
CA ARG A 331 -3.70 -11.57 10.10
C ARG A 331 -4.64 -10.41 10.45
N TYR A 332 -4.71 -9.40 9.58
CA TYR A 332 -5.73 -8.36 9.66
C TYR A 332 -6.94 -8.77 8.83
N SER A 333 -8.04 -9.12 9.49
CA SER A 333 -9.36 -9.16 8.84
C SER A 333 -9.78 -7.74 8.46
N CYS A 334 -10.12 -7.52 7.18
CA CYS A 334 -10.67 -6.25 6.72
C CYS A 334 -11.91 -5.85 7.53
N TRP A 335 -11.98 -4.57 7.89
CA TRP A 335 -13.18 -3.97 8.46
C TRP A 335 -14.16 -3.64 7.33
N GLU A 336 -15.27 -4.36 7.25
CA GLU A 336 -16.41 -3.94 6.42
C GLU A 336 -17.10 -2.72 7.07
N THR A 337 -17.51 -1.75 6.25
CA THR A 337 -18.35 -0.59 6.62
C THR A 337 -19.54 -0.46 5.67
#